data_AF-A0AAQ0M5M6-F1
#
_entry.id   AF-A0AAQ0M5M6-F1
#
_cell.length_a   1.000
_cell.length_b   1.000
_cell.length_c   1.000
_cell.angle_alpha   90.00
_cell.angle_beta   90.00
_cell.angle_gamma   90.00
#
_symmetry.space_group_name_H-M   'P 1'
#
loop_
_entity.id
_entity.type
_entity.pdbx_description
1 polymer ?
#
loop_
_entity_poly.entity_id
_entity_poly.type
_entity_poly.pdbx_seq_one_letter_code
_entity_poly.pdbx_strand_id
1 'polypeptide(L)' 'MNERQRTMPKSQQILLAVILLILILEIVLTAFFISFSSFIFKGLSIVHGLLIVVFISRQIKRKGM' A
#
# COMPACT_ATOMS: atom_id res chain seq x y z
N MET A 1 11.60 26.77 19.33
CA MET A 1 10.62 26.47 18.27
C MET A 1 10.56 24.95 18.16
N ASN A 2 9.48 24.33 18.64
CA ASN A 2 9.47 22.89 18.92
C ASN A 2 9.20 22.12 17.63
N GLU A 3 10.27 21.70 16.97
CA GLU A 3 10.27 20.81 15.80
C GLU A 3 9.72 19.43 16.18
N ARG A 4 8.41 19.35 16.45
CA ARG A 4 7.71 18.07 16.55
C ARG A 4 7.86 17.38 15.21
N GLN A 5 8.86 16.51 15.17
CA GLN A 5 9.19 15.57 14.14
C GLN A 5 7.99 15.24 13.27
N ARG A 6 8.07 15.66 12.00
CA ARG A 6 7.20 15.22 10.91
C ARG A 6 7.46 13.75 10.58
N THR A 7 7.59 12.89 11.58
CA THR A 7 7.79 11.46 11.40
C THR A 7 6.43 10.82 11.18
N MET A 8 6.33 10.02 10.12
CA MET A 8 5.11 9.29 9.81
C MET A 8 4.79 8.32 10.95
N PRO A 9 3.60 8.41 11.59
CA PRO A 9 3.25 7.52 12.69
C PRO A 9 3.38 6.05 12.33
N LYS A 10 3.83 5.23 13.30
CA LYS A 10 4.15 3.81 13.12
C LYS A 10 3.05 3.01 12.39
N SER A 11 1.78 3.25 12.70
CA SER A 11 0.65 2.59 12.03
C SER A 11 0.57 2.86 10.52
N GLN A 12 1.00 4.06 10.11
CA GLN A 12 1.06 4.46 8.70
C GLN A 12 2.31 3.87 8.03
N GLN A 13 3.45 3.81 8.73
CA GLN A 13 4.66 3.16 8.23
C GLN A 13 4.44 1.66 8.00
N ILE A 14 3.77 0.99 8.94
CA ILE A 14 3.42 -0.43 8.81
C ILE A 14 2.47 -0.63 7.63
N LEU A 15 1.43 0.21 7.48
CA LEU A 15 0.54 0.13 6.33
C LEU A 15 1.28 0.31 5.01
N LEU A 16 2.22 1.25 4.94
CA LEU A 16 3.06 1.46 3.75
C LEU A 16 3.95 0.24 3.46
N ALA A 17 4.56 -0.34 4.49
CA ALA A 17 5.39 -1.54 4.33
C ALA A 17 4.58 -2.73 3.78
N VAL A 18 3.34 -2.91 4.26
CA VAL A 18 2.42 -3.94 3.74
C VAL A 18 2.07 -3.70 2.28
N ILE A 19 1.75 -2.46 1.89
CA ILE A 19 1.48 -2.07 0.50
C ILE A 19 2.68 -2.41 -0.39
N LEU A 20 3.90 -2.00 0.02
CA LEU A 20 5.12 -2.26 -0.74
C LEU A 20 5.42 -3.77 -0.85
N LEU A 21 5.17 -4.54 0.20
CA LEU A 21 5.33 -5.99 0.16
C LEU A 21 4.39 -6.64 -0.86
N ILE A 22 3.11 -6.23 -0.86
CA ILE A 22 2.13 -6.73 -1.82
C ILE A 22 2.50 -6.32 -3.25
N LEU A 23 2.98 -5.09 -3.46
CA LEU A 23 3.46 -4.63 -4.76
C LEU A 23 4.59 -5.52 -5.29
N ILE A 24 5.58 -5.84 -4.45
CA ILE A 24 6.70 -6.72 -4.85
C ILE A 24 6.17 -8.11 -5.20
N LEU A 25 5.26 -8.66 -4.38
CA LEU A 25 4.61 -9.95 -4.65
C LEU A 25 3.87 -9.93 -5.99
N GLU A 26 3.14 -8.86 -6.31
CA GLU A 26 2.46 -8.73 -7.60
C GLU A 26 3.43 -8.67 -8.77
N ILE A 27 4.54 -7.93 -8.66
CA ILE A 27 5.57 -7.87 -9.70
C ILE A 27 6.16 -9.26 -9.95
N VAL A 28 6.52 -9.97 -8.87
CA VAL A 28 7.04 -11.34 -8.94
C VAL A 28 6.01 -12.26 -9.59
N LEU A 29 4.77 -12.29 -9.09
CA LEU A 29 3.71 -13.13 -9.63
C LEU A 29 3.44 -12.83 -11.10
N THR A 30 3.43 -11.56 -11.48
CA THR A 30 3.28 -11.12 -12.88
C THR A 30 4.41 -11.66 -13.75
N ALA A 31 5.67 -11.52 -13.29
CA ALA A 31 6.84 -11.92 -14.03
C ALA A 31 6.92 -13.44 -14.24
N PHE A 32 6.49 -14.24 -13.26
CA PHE A 32 6.60 -15.71 -13.31
C PHE A 32 5.34 -16.42 -13.85
N PHE A 33 4.14 -15.88 -13.61
CA PHE A 33 2.90 -16.60 -13.93
C PHE A 33 2.25 -16.17 -15.26
N ILE A 34 2.74 -15.11 -15.93
CA ILE A 34 2.34 -14.56 -17.25
C ILE A 34 0.85 -14.17 -17.38
N SER A 35 -0.04 -14.79 -16.60
CA SER A 35 -1.48 -14.62 -16.69
C SER A 35 -1.99 -13.75 -15.56
N PHE A 36 -2.02 -12.45 -15.83
CA PHE A 36 -2.79 -11.46 -15.08
C PHE A 36 -4.26 -11.85 -14.86
N SER A 37 -4.77 -12.82 -15.62
CA SER A 37 -6.14 -13.31 -15.52
C SER A 37 -6.39 -14.23 -14.31
N SER A 38 -5.33 -14.71 -13.65
CA SER A 38 -5.44 -15.58 -12.48
C SER A 38 -6.33 -14.97 -11.40
N PHE A 39 -7.27 -15.76 -10.88
CA PHE A 39 -8.17 -15.35 -9.81
C PHE A 39 -7.41 -14.87 -8.57
N ILE A 40 -6.29 -15.51 -8.26
CA ILE A 40 -5.42 -15.16 -7.14
C ILE A 40 -4.79 -13.78 -7.36
N PHE A 41 -4.30 -13.50 -8.56
CA PHE A 41 -3.71 -12.21 -8.91
C PHE A 41 -4.75 -11.09 -8.82
N LYS A 42 -5.94 -11.30 -9.39
CA LYS A 42 -7.05 -10.33 -9.31
C LYS A 42 -7.47 -10.04 -7.88
N GLY A 43 -7.59 -11.08 -7.04
CA GLY A 43 -7.92 -10.92 -5.63
C GLY A 43 -6.86 -10.09 -4.89
N LEU A 44 -5.58 -10.39 -5.13
CA LEU A 44 -4.46 -9.65 -4.55
C LEU A 44 -4.47 -8.18 -4.97
N SER A 45 -4.71 -7.89 -6.25
CA SER A 45 -4.75 -6.51 -6.77
C SER A 45 -5.93 -5.69 -6.26
N ILE A 46 -7.08 -6.31 -6.03
CA ILE A 46 -8.22 -5.63 -5.40
C ILE A 46 -7.87 -5.24 -3.96
N VAL A 47 -7.30 -6.17 -3.18
CA VAL A 47 -6.88 -5.89 -1.80
C VAL A 47 -5.79 -4.83 -1.77
N HIS A 48 -4.83 -4.90 -2.69
CA HIS A 48 -3.75 -3.92 -2.80
C HIS A 48 -4.30 -2.51 -3.09
N GLY A 49 -5.21 -2.38 -4.06
CA GLY A 49 -5.88 -1.13 -4.38
C GLY A 49 -6.65 -0.55 -3.19
N LEU A 50 -7.38 -1.38 -2.45
CA LEU A 50 -8.07 -0.95 -1.22
C LEU A 50 -7.10 -0.41 -0.17
N LEU A 51 -5.96 -1.08 0.05
CA LEU A 51 -4.96 -0.63 1.00
C LEU A 51 -4.36 0.73 0.59
N ILE A 52 -4.13 0.95 -0.71
CA ILE A 52 -3.68 2.23 -1.24
C ILE A 52 -4.72 3.33 -0.97
N VAL A 53 -6.00 3.08 -1.25
CA VAL A 53 -7.08 4.04 -0.99
C VAL A 53 -7.15 4.39 0.50
N VAL A 54 -7.09 3.39 1.39
CA VAL A 54 -7.07 3.59 2.84
C VAL A 54 -5.84 4.40 3.26
N PHE A 55 -4.68 4.12 2.67
CA PHE A 55 -3.45 4.84 2.95
C PHE A 55 -3.55 6.31 2.55
N ILE A 56 -3.95 6.59 1.32
CA ILE A 56 -4.13 7.95 0.79
C ILE A 56 -5.15 8.71 1.63
N SER A 57 -6.30 8.11 1.94
CA SER A 57 -7.35 8.73 2.78
C SER A 57 -6.80 9.11 4.16
N ARG A 58 -5.98 8.24 4.76
CA ARG A 58 -5.31 8.53 6.04
C ARG A 58 -4.26 9.63 5.91
N GLN A 59 -3.55 9.72 4.79
CA GLN A 59 -2.55 10.78 4.54
C GLN A 59 -3.22 12.14 4.35
N ILE A 60 -4.29 12.22 3.55
CA ILE A 60 -5.08 13.44 3.31
C ILE A 60 -5.61 13.98 4.65
N LYS A 61 -6.30 13.13 5.43
CA LYS A 61 -6.83 13.50 6.74
C LYS A 61 -5.77 14.02 7.71
N ARG A 62 -4.52 13.51 7.65
CA ARG A 62 -3.42 13.99 8.51
C ARG A 62 -2.81 15.30 8.04
N LYS A 63 -2.81 15.55 6.73
CA LYS A 63 -2.28 16.79 6.15
C LYS A 63 -3.29 17.95 6.23
N GLY A 64 -4.51 17.70 6.69
CA GLY A 64 -5.57 18.71 6.82
C GLY A 64 -6.12 19.17 5.48
N MET A 65 -6.02 18.30 4.46
CA MET A 65 -6.63 18.49 3.13
C MET A 65 -8.05 17.94 3.12
#